data_AF-A0AAD5QZN0-F1
#
_entry.id   AF-A0AAD5QZN0-F1
#
_cell.length_a   1.000
_cell.length_b   1.000
_cell.length_c   1.000
_cell.angle_alpha   90.00
_cell.angle_beta   90.00
_cell.angle_gamma   90.00
#
_symmetry.space_group_name_H-M   'P 1'
#
loop_
_entity.id
_entity.type
_entity.pdbx_description
1 polymer ?
#
loop_
_entity_poly.entity_id
_entity_poly.type
_entity_poly.pdbx_seq_one_letter_code
_entity_poly.pdbx_strand_id
1 'polypeptide(L)'
;MQAKGRSVHVFDIANSFKKLDVIVCPKDPKIEMSRTRWLTIGPRGQLFMVSGDNMKSALWCYIRARKAWKTLKESRKTRYQYLSVAEDQAEYKAVVLLTCDAANNRLLLFVVDHTLSLINEYDLSKTYRLYEHISSPASAIVDVHGNLIVLDYSNGKLWILLSGVKGVRRLKEIYFDDRLHSQEALGISSSGDDLFVACFTRCEVRGIKYLDRGVFHSHSSASALRSSPNQCKRSVSLPRPSESAL
;
A
#
# COMPACT_ATOMS: atom_id res chain seq x y z
N MET A 1 -8.96 23.27 20.69
CA MET A 1 -9.58 21.95 20.97
C MET A 1 -8.53 20.87 20.84
N GLN A 2 -8.15 20.18 21.94
CA GLN A 2 -7.32 18.98 21.85
C GLN A 2 -8.10 17.92 21.07
N ALA A 3 -7.58 17.48 19.92
CA ALA A 3 -8.20 16.42 19.15
C ALA A 3 -8.37 15.18 20.03
N LYS A 4 -9.61 14.71 20.22
CA LYS A 4 -9.90 13.42 20.85
C LYS A 4 -8.98 12.38 20.20
N GLY A 5 -8.34 11.55 21.03
CA GLY A 5 -7.44 10.50 20.57
C GLY A 5 -8.12 9.62 19.52
N ARG A 6 -7.35 9.15 18.54
CA ARG A 6 -7.87 8.31 17.45
C ARG A 6 -8.16 6.91 17.97
N SER A 7 -9.11 6.25 17.34
CA SER A 7 -9.52 4.90 17.71
C SER A 7 -9.88 4.05 16.49
N VAL A 8 -9.69 2.73 16.63
CA VAL A 8 -10.22 1.72 15.73
C VAL A 8 -11.51 1.19 16.33
N HIS A 9 -12.56 1.14 15.52
CA HIS A 9 -13.88 0.69 15.96
C HIS A 9 -14.14 -0.71 15.42
N VAL A 10 -14.61 -1.60 16.30
CA VAL A 10 -14.88 -3.00 15.95
C VAL A 10 -16.38 -3.24 15.96
N PHE A 11 -16.89 -3.84 14.88
CA PHE A 11 -18.31 -4.11 14.68
C PHE A 11 -18.52 -5.59 14.34
N ASP A 12 -19.65 -6.13 14.78
CA ASP A 12 -20.10 -7.49 14.44
C ASP A 12 -21.05 -7.43 13.25
N ILE A 13 -20.57 -7.87 12.09
CA ILE A 13 -21.37 -7.87 10.85
C ILE A 13 -22.56 -8.84 10.97
N ALA A 14 -22.40 -9.98 11.64
CA ALA A 14 -23.46 -10.97 11.79
C ALA A 14 -24.57 -10.50 12.73
N ASN A 15 -24.26 -9.58 13.63
CA ASN A 15 -25.20 -9.00 14.59
C ASN A 15 -25.56 -7.56 14.21
N SER A 16 -26.02 -7.35 12.97
CA SER A 16 -26.50 -6.06 12.46
C SER A 16 -25.51 -4.90 12.69
N PHE A 17 -24.22 -5.14 12.48
CA PHE A 17 -23.14 -4.16 12.73
C PHE A 17 -23.12 -3.63 14.18
N LYS A 18 -23.52 -4.44 15.16
CA LYS A 18 -23.43 -4.07 16.58
C LYS A 18 -21.98 -3.74 16.92
N LYS A 19 -21.76 -2.57 17.51
CA LYS A 19 -20.44 -2.15 17.99
C LYS A 19 -19.99 -3.06 19.14
N LEU A 20 -18.84 -3.69 18.97
CA LEU A 20 -18.26 -4.62 19.94
C LEU A 20 -17.20 -3.96 20.84
N ASP A 21 -16.32 -3.14 20.26
CA ASP A 21 -15.16 -2.61 20.97
C ASP A 21 -14.65 -1.29 20.38
N VAL A 22 -13.82 -0.58 21.14
CA VAL A 22 -13.07 0.61 20.72
C VAL A 22 -11.62 0.45 21.15
N ILE A 23 -10.73 0.33 20.17
CA ILE A 23 -9.29 0.21 20.40
C ILE A 23 -8.68 1.60 20.27
N VAL A 24 -8.11 2.14 21.35
CA VAL A 24 -7.42 3.42 21.33
C VAL A 24 -6.13 3.29 20.52
N CYS A 25 -5.89 4.19 19.57
CA CYS A 25 -4.66 4.20 18.77
C CYS A 25 -3.45 4.69 19.59
N PRO A 26 -2.22 4.32 19.19
CA PRO A 26 -0.99 4.89 19.76
C PRO A 26 -0.96 6.42 19.68
N LYS A 27 -0.33 7.06 20.67
CA LYS A 27 -0.18 8.53 20.72
C LYS A 27 0.96 9.05 19.85
N ASP A 28 2.07 8.30 19.76
CA ASP A 28 3.29 8.66 19.01
C ASP A 28 3.85 7.43 18.25
N PRO A 29 4.42 7.57 17.04
CA PRO A 29 4.39 8.77 16.20
C PRO A 29 2.97 9.23 15.92
N LYS A 30 2.81 10.56 15.93
CA LYS A 30 1.53 11.20 15.64
C LYS A 30 0.99 10.57 14.38
N ILE A 31 -0.17 9.98 14.49
CA ILE A 31 -0.94 9.66 13.31
C ILE A 31 -1.30 11.05 12.74
N GLU A 32 -0.77 11.43 11.58
CA GLU A 32 -0.99 12.78 11.05
C GLU A 32 -2.47 12.98 10.73
N MET A 33 -3.02 14.21 10.82
CA MET A 33 -4.36 14.57 10.28
C MET A 33 -4.38 14.50 8.73
N SER A 34 -3.73 13.50 8.15
CA SER A 34 -3.68 13.22 6.74
C SER A 34 -4.55 11.99 6.41
N ARG A 35 -4.76 11.78 5.10
CA ARG A 35 -5.58 10.70 4.53
C ARG A 35 -4.92 9.32 4.61
N THR A 36 -3.63 9.21 4.95
CA THR A 36 -2.92 7.94 4.95
C THR A 36 -2.82 7.37 6.36
N ARG A 37 -3.93 6.73 6.76
CA ARG A 37 -4.01 5.87 7.95
C ARG A 37 -4.44 4.52 7.44
N TRP A 38 -3.58 3.52 7.61
CA TRP A 38 -3.89 2.21 7.09
C TRP A 38 -3.73 1.16 8.17
N LEU A 39 -4.70 0.27 8.18
CA LEU A 39 -4.73 -0.89 9.05
C LEU A 39 -5.10 -2.08 8.19
N THR A 40 -4.48 -3.21 8.50
CA THR A 40 -4.70 -4.46 7.78
C THR A 40 -4.78 -5.60 8.78
N ILE A 41 -5.44 -6.67 8.35
CA ILE A 41 -5.60 -7.88 9.12
C ILE A 41 -4.71 -8.95 8.50
N GLY A 42 -3.81 -9.49 9.31
CA GLY A 42 -3.02 -10.66 8.99
C GLY A 42 -3.89 -11.91 8.87
N PRO A 43 -3.37 -12.96 8.22
CA PRO A 43 -4.07 -14.21 7.94
C PRO A 43 -4.60 -14.92 9.18
N ARG A 44 -4.01 -14.66 10.36
CA ARG A 44 -4.43 -15.24 11.65
C ARG A 44 -5.23 -14.27 12.51
N GLY A 45 -5.83 -13.25 11.89
CA GLY A 45 -6.60 -12.21 12.57
C GLY A 45 -5.75 -11.19 13.32
N GLN A 46 -4.45 -11.08 13.01
CA GLN A 46 -3.57 -10.11 13.66
C GLN A 46 -3.84 -8.71 13.10
N LEU A 47 -4.05 -7.71 13.95
CA LEU A 47 -4.26 -6.34 13.50
C LEU A 47 -2.91 -5.62 13.42
N PHE A 48 -2.57 -5.16 12.22
CA PHE A 48 -1.40 -4.32 11.96
C PHE A 48 -1.82 -2.92 11.53
N MET A 49 -0.98 -1.94 11.82
CA MET A 49 -1.25 -0.54 11.47
C MET A 49 0.05 0.19 11.14
N VAL A 50 0.01 1.10 10.19
CA VAL A 50 1.05 2.12 10.03
C VAL A 50 0.55 3.47 10.52
N SER A 51 1.42 4.22 11.17
CA SER A 51 1.20 5.63 11.47
C SER A 51 2.42 6.46 11.14
N GLY A 52 2.23 7.77 11.05
CA GLY A 52 3.33 8.72 10.96
C GLY A 52 2.95 10.04 10.36
N ASP A 53 3.96 10.90 10.31
CA ASP A 53 4.04 12.13 9.54
C ASP A 53 5.35 12.12 8.73
N ASN A 54 5.66 13.19 7.99
CA ASN A 54 6.93 13.28 7.25
C ASN A 54 8.20 13.29 8.15
N MET A 55 8.05 13.35 9.47
CA MET A 55 9.16 13.38 10.44
C MET A 55 9.42 12.02 11.07
N LYS A 56 8.37 11.28 11.42
CA LYS A 56 8.48 9.96 12.06
C LYS A 56 7.30 9.09 11.66
N SER A 57 7.57 7.82 11.35
CA SER A 57 6.57 6.78 11.12
C SER A 57 6.82 5.56 11.97
N ALA A 58 5.79 4.75 12.19
CA ALA A 58 5.88 3.48 12.87
C ALA A 58 4.97 2.42 12.26
N LEU A 59 5.43 1.18 12.35
CA LEU A 59 4.65 -0.03 12.12
C LEU A 59 4.26 -0.63 13.47
N TRP A 60 3.00 -1.00 13.60
CA TRP A 60 2.40 -1.47 14.85
C TRP A 60 1.73 -2.82 14.67
N CYS A 61 1.70 -3.60 15.75
CA CYS A 61 0.86 -4.77 15.90
C CYS A 61 0.00 -4.62 17.16
N TYR A 62 -1.29 -4.95 17.08
CA TYR A 62 -2.16 -4.94 18.24
C TYR A 62 -2.15 -6.31 18.93
N ILE A 63 -1.78 -6.30 20.22
CA ILE A 63 -1.78 -7.49 21.07
C ILE A 63 -3.12 -7.59 21.78
N ARG A 64 -4.06 -8.33 21.17
CA ARG A 64 -5.44 -8.46 21.67
C ARG A 64 -5.52 -8.89 23.14
N ALA A 65 -4.69 -9.85 23.56
CA ALA A 65 -4.66 -10.34 24.94
C ALA A 65 -4.28 -9.26 25.97
N ARG A 66 -3.47 -8.28 25.56
CA ARG A 66 -3.02 -7.16 26.43
C ARG A 66 -3.79 -5.87 26.18
N LYS A 67 -4.72 -5.89 25.23
CA LYS A 67 -5.42 -4.71 24.69
C LYS A 67 -4.48 -3.53 24.39
N ALA A 68 -3.28 -3.83 23.89
CA ALA A 68 -2.21 -2.84 23.75
C ALA A 68 -1.52 -2.94 22.40
N TRP A 69 -1.01 -1.81 21.92
CA TRP A 69 -0.17 -1.76 20.71
C TRP A 69 1.28 -2.06 21.06
N LYS A 70 1.90 -2.94 20.27
CA LYS A 70 3.34 -3.20 20.25
C LYS A 70 3.93 -2.51 19.03
N THR A 71 4.96 -1.70 19.23
CA THR A 71 5.74 -1.13 18.14
C THR A 71 6.61 -2.21 17.51
N LEU A 72 6.48 -2.41 16.21
CA LEU A 72 7.34 -3.31 15.43
C LEU A 72 8.55 -2.57 14.86
N LYS A 73 8.32 -1.35 14.37
CA LYS A 73 9.37 -0.48 13.81
C LYS A 73 9.01 0.97 14.07
N GLU A 74 10.00 1.78 14.41
CA GLU A 74 9.95 3.24 14.24
C GLU A 74 11.05 3.70 13.30
N SER A 75 10.72 4.69 12.47
CA SER A 75 11.64 5.23 11.47
C SER A 75 11.50 6.75 11.39
N ARG A 76 12.64 7.45 11.36
CA ARG A 76 12.70 8.91 11.21
C ARG A 76 12.75 9.29 9.73
N LYS A 77 12.24 10.47 9.38
CA LYS A 77 12.18 11.02 8.02
C LYS A 77 11.52 10.07 7.02
N THR A 78 10.52 9.31 7.48
CA THR A 78 9.76 8.36 6.65
C THR A 78 8.29 8.67 6.82
N ARG A 79 7.49 8.39 5.78
CA ARG A 79 6.03 8.47 5.82
C ARG A 79 5.44 7.18 5.26
N TYR A 80 5.16 6.23 6.14
CA TYR A 80 4.52 4.98 5.74
C TYR A 80 3.07 5.22 5.32
N GLN A 81 2.73 4.71 4.15
CA GLN A 81 1.42 4.83 3.51
C GLN A 81 1.01 3.48 2.95
N TYR A 82 -0.26 3.15 3.15
CA TYR A 82 -0.82 1.82 2.85
C TYR A 82 -0.10 0.71 3.60
N LEU A 83 -0.82 -0.34 3.97
CA LEU A 83 -0.23 -1.52 4.57
C LEU A 83 -1.01 -2.72 4.06
N SER A 84 -0.40 -3.54 3.23
CA SER A 84 -0.98 -4.78 2.74
C SER A 84 -0.22 -5.97 3.31
N VAL A 85 -0.92 -7.09 3.45
CA VAL A 85 -0.27 -8.38 3.63
C VAL A 85 0.17 -8.81 2.24
N ALA A 86 1.48 -8.92 2.03
CA ALA A 86 2.04 -9.39 0.77
C ALA A 86 1.99 -10.92 0.69
N GLU A 87 2.20 -11.60 1.80
CA GLU A 87 2.25 -13.05 1.84
C GLU A 87 1.99 -13.59 3.25
N ASP A 88 1.21 -14.66 3.35
CA ASP A 88 1.21 -15.54 4.53
C ASP A 88 2.25 -16.64 4.31
N GLN A 89 3.42 -16.46 4.91
CA GLN A 89 4.46 -17.47 4.92
C GLN A 89 4.13 -18.47 6.04
N ALA A 90 3.03 -19.21 5.85
CA ALA A 90 2.47 -20.09 6.87
C ALA A 90 3.49 -21.14 7.34
N GLU A 91 4.27 -21.69 6.40
CA GLU A 91 5.36 -22.64 6.66
C GLU A 91 6.45 -22.05 7.56
N TYR A 92 6.81 -20.77 7.36
CA TYR A 92 7.79 -20.06 8.19
C TYR A 92 7.16 -19.40 9.43
N LYS A 93 5.86 -19.62 9.66
CA LYS A 93 5.10 -18.98 10.72
C LYS A 93 5.32 -17.46 10.74
N ALA A 94 5.27 -16.82 9.58
CA ALA A 94 5.52 -15.38 9.44
C ALA A 94 4.50 -14.72 8.52
N VAL A 95 4.30 -13.42 8.72
CA VAL A 95 3.48 -12.55 7.86
C VAL A 95 4.40 -11.52 7.23
N VAL A 96 4.31 -11.38 5.91
CA VAL A 96 5.04 -10.37 5.16
C VAL A 96 4.12 -9.18 4.92
N LEU A 97 4.53 -8.01 5.39
CA LEU A 97 3.80 -6.76 5.25
C LEU A 97 4.48 -5.84 4.24
N LEU A 98 3.70 -5.20 3.39
CA LEU A 98 4.16 -4.29 2.35
C LEU A 98 3.60 -2.89 2.59
N THR A 99 4.46 -1.88 2.49
CA THR A 99 4.08 -0.47 2.61
C THR A 99 4.90 0.41 1.66
N CYS A 100 4.36 1.60 1.39
CA CYS A 100 5.04 2.65 0.64
C CYS A 100 5.57 3.71 1.61
N ASP A 101 6.86 4.02 1.56
CA ASP A 101 7.42 5.20 2.21
C ASP A 101 7.33 6.40 1.24
N ALA A 102 6.25 7.15 1.36
CA ALA A 102 5.93 8.27 0.49
C ALA A 102 6.76 9.52 0.77
N ALA A 103 7.61 9.55 1.79
CA ALA A 103 8.56 10.65 1.99
C ALA A 103 9.82 10.45 1.13
N ASN A 104 10.19 9.19 0.90
CA ASN A 104 11.42 8.81 0.20
C ASN A 104 11.17 8.07 -1.13
N ASN A 105 9.91 7.90 -1.54
CA ASN A 105 9.50 7.17 -2.74
C ASN A 105 9.99 5.71 -2.78
N ARG A 106 9.81 4.98 -1.67
CA ARG A 106 10.30 3.60 -1.53
C ARG A 106 9.18 2.60 -1.26
N LEU A 107 9.36 1.36 -1.71
CA LEU A 107 8.56 0.22 -1.26
C LEU A 107 9.37 -0.57 -0.24
N LEU A 108 8.73 -0.88 0.89
CA LEU A 108 9.35 -1.61 1.99
C LEU A 108 8.55 -2.89 2.28
N LEU A 109 9.26 -3.99 2.50
CA LEU A 109 8.71 -5.20 3.11
C LEU A 109 9.17 -5.32 4.56
N PHE A 110 8.28 -5.76 5.42
CA PHE A 110 8.54 -6.14 6.80
C PHE A 110 8.13 -7.58 7.02
N VAL A 111 9.02 -8.37 7.62
CA VAL A 111 8.72 -9.76 7.97
C VAL A 111 8.49 -9.82 9.47
N VAL A 112 7.29 -10.26 9.86
CA VAL A 112 6.87 -10.38 11.25
C VAL A 112 6.62 -11.85 11.55
N ASP A 113 7.27 -12.40 12.57
CA ASP A 113 7.07 -13.79 12.96
C ASP A 113 5.75 -14.01 13.73
N HIS A 114 5.44 -15.27 14.02
CA HIS A 114 4.27 -15.68 14.81
C HIS A 114 4.28 -15.19 16.26
N THR A 115 5.44 -14.76 16.79
CA THR A 115 5.55 -14.12 18.11
C THR A 115 5.22 -12.63 18.05
N LEU A 116 4.85 -12.14 16.86
CA LEU A 116 4.55 -10.74 16.56
C LEU A 116 5.79 -9.87 16.75
N SER A 117 6.95 -10.38 16.35
CA SER A 117 8.24 -9.69 16.39
C SER A 117 8.73 -9.44 14.97
N LEU A 118 9.25 -8.23 14.73
CA LEU A 118 9.86 -7.90 13.44
C LEU A 118 11.19 -8.64 13.34
N ILE A 119 11.34 -9.48 12.33
CA ILE A 119 12.57 -10.25 12.10
C ILE A 119 13.40 -9.67 10.94
N ASN A 120 12.77 -9.00 9.97
CA ASN A 120 13.50 -8.36 8.88
C ASN A 120 12.78 -7.20 8.21
N GLU A 121 13.55 -6.36 7.52
CA GLU A 121 13.11 -5.23 6.70
C GLU A 121 13.85 -5.26 5.36
N TYR A 122 13.13 -5.12 4.25
CA TYR A 122 13.71 -5.07 2.91
C TYR A 122 13.26 -3.82 2.16
N ASP A 123 14.22 -3.12 1.55
CA ASP A 123 13.97 -2.02 0.63
C ASP A 123 13.86 -2.57 -0.80
N LEU A 124 12.63 -2.78 -1.27
CA LEU A 124 12.37 -3.32 -2.60
C LEU A 124 12.74 -2.33 -3.69
N SER A 125 12.57 -1.03 -3.44
CA SER A 125 12.94 0.01 -4.40
C SER A 125 14.43 -0.03 -4.70
N LYS A 126 15.27 -0.23 -3.69
CA LYS A 126 16.71 -0.43 -3.88
C LYS A 126 17.03 -1.77 -4.53
N THR A 127 16.43 -2.85 -4.04
CA THR A 127 16.72 -4.23 -4.46
C THR A 127 16.42 -4.45 -5.95
N TYR A 128 15.30 -3.92 -6.43
CA TYR A 128 14.85 -4.07 -7.81
C TYR A 128 15.05 -2.82 -8.67
N ARG A 129 15.76 -1.81 -8.15
CA ARG A 129 15.99 -0.50 -8.81
C ARG A 129 14.70 0.17 -9.30
N LEU A 130 13.62 0.05 -8.53
CA LEU A 130 12.31 0.59 -8.92
C LEU A 130 12.33 2.10 -9.09
N TYR A 131 13.25 2.81 -8.42
CA TYR A 131 13.42 4.27 -8.54
C TYR A 131 13.76 4.75 -9.96
N GLU A 132 14.21 3.85 -10.86
CA GLU A 132 14.47 4.17 -12.27
C GLU A 132 13.18 4.32 -13.09
N HIS A 133 12.06 3.81 -12.58
CA HIS A 133 10.77 3.73 -13.29
C HIS A 133 9.59 4.28 -12.49
N ILE A 134 9.60 4.10 -11.18
CA ILE A 134 8.53 4.44 -10.26
C ILE A 134 8.96 5.65 -9.44
N SER A 135 8.23 6.75 -9.62
CA SER A 135 8.62 8.04 -9.10
C SER A 135 7.91 8.40 -7.79
N SER A 136 6.66 7.97 -7.59
CA SER A 136 5.93 8.15 -6.33
C SER A 136 5.00 6.96 -6.04
N PRO A 137 5.53 5.86 -5.48
CA PRO A 137 4.71 4.70 -5.14
C PRO A 137 3.70 5.07 -4.04
N ALA A 138 2.41 4.90 -4.33
CA ALA A 138 1.35 5.18 -3.35
C ALA A 138 0.70 3.91 -2.82
N SER A 139 0.40 2.93 -3.66
CA SER A 139 -0.21 1.67 -3.26
C SER A 139 0.51 0.52 -3.94
N ALA A 140 0.63 -0.60 -3.22
CA ALA A 140 1.26 -1.79 -3.74
C ALA A 140 0.62 -3.05 -3.15
N ILE A 141 0.49 -4.08 -3.98
CA ILE A 141 -0.07 -5.38 -3.62
C ILE A 141 0.78 -6.48 -4.24
N VAL A 142 0.68 -7.68 -3.67
CA VAL A 142 1.17 -8.91 -4.29
C VAL A 142 -0.05 -9.70 -4.72
N ASP A 143 -0.08 -10.12 -5.99
CA ASP A 143 -1.18 -10.94 -6.51
C ASP A 143 -1.03 -12.42 -6.12
N VAL A 144 -2.02 -13.23 -6.48
CA VAL A 144 -2.04 -14.68 -6.18
C VAL A 144 -0.91 -15.45 -6.88
N HIS A 145 -0.27 -14.86 -7.89
CA HIS A 145 0.86 -15.44 -8.62
C HIS A 145 2.23 -14.95 -8.07
N GLY A 146 2.22 -14.14 -7.02
CA GLY A 146 3.41 -13.58 -6.40
C GLY A 146 4.00 -12.38 -7.15
N ASN A 147 3.29 -11.80 -8.12
CA ASN A 147 3.75 -10.59 -8.80
C ASN A 147 3.50 -9.37 -7.92
N LEU A 148 4.47 -8.47 -7.86
CA LEU A 148 4.33 -7.19 -7.17
C LEU A 148 3.73 -6.16 -8.14
N ILE A 149 2.57 -5.61 -7.80
CA ILE A 149 1.89 -4.56 -8.55
C ILE A 149 2.00 -3.26 -7.78
N VAL A 150 2.38 -2.18 -8.47
CA VAL A 150 2.66 -0.87 -7.86
C VAL A 150 1.96 0.24 -8.64
N LEU A 151 1.21 1.07 -7.93
CA LEU A 151 0.61 2.31 -8.44
C LEU A 151 1.58 3.49 -8.23
N ASP A 152 2.02 4.11 -9.32
CA ASP A 152 2.77 5.36 -9.32
C ASP A 152 1.82 6.56 -9.34
N TYR A 153 1.66 7.20 -8.19
CA TYR A 153 0.71 8.29 -7.98
C TYR A 153 1.06 9.56 -8.76
N SER A 154 2.35 9.77 -9.08
CA SER A 154 2.79 11.00 -9.75
C SER A 154 2.31 11.07 -11.20
N ASN A 155 2.08 9.93 -11.84
CA ASN A 155 1.79 9.83 -13.27
C ASN A 155 0.61 8.88 -13.59
N GLY A 156 0.02 8.23 -12.59
CA GLY A 156 -1.12 7.32 -12.75
C GLY A 156 -0.74 5.94 -13.30
N LYS A 157 0.55 5.66 -13.55
CA LYS A 157 0.99 4.40 -14.14
C LYS A 157 0.91 3.25 -13.15
N LEU A 158 0.65 2.07 -13.69
CA LEU A 158 0.71 0.81 -12.97
C LEU A 158 1.88 -0.02 -13.46
N TRP A 159 2.63 -0.56 -12.52
CA TRP A 159 3.81 -1.36 -12.79
C TRP A 159 3.62 -2.75 -12.21
N ILE A 160 4.06 -3.77 -12.94
CA ILE A 160 4.11 -5.15 -12.48
C ILE A 160 5.55 -5.64 -12.50
N LEU A 161 6.04 -6.14 -11.37
CA LEU A 161 7.29 -6.87 -11.24
C LEU A 161 6.95 -8.36 -11.18
N LEU A 162 7.29 -9.08 -12.24
CA LEU A 162 6.95 -10.49 -12.39
C LEU A 162 7.73 -11.40 -11.43
N SER A 163 7.07 -12.39 -10.83
CA SER A 163 7.72 -13.43 -10.03
C SER A 163 8.47 -14.46 -10.91
N GLY A 164 9.36 -15.29 -10.34
CA GLY A 164 9.93 -16.50 -10.98
C GLY A 164 10.98 -16.33 -12.10
N VAL A 165 11.05 -15.18 -12.75
CA VAL A 165 12.16 -14.68 -13.57
C VAL A 165 13.57 -14.64 -12.88
N LYS A 166 14.70 -14.33 -13.53
CA LYS A 166 15.92 -13.77 -12.87
C LYS A 166 16.27 -12.39 -13.47
N GLY A 167 16.59 -11.38 -12.63
CA GLY A 167 17.00 -10.02 -13.06
C GLY A 167 15.88 -8.97 -13.26
N VAL A 168 16.29 -7.70 -13.50
CA VAL A 168 15.48 -6.44 -13.57
C VAL A 168 14.61 -6.32 -14.84
N ARG A 169 14.81 -7.16 -15.86
CA ARG A 169 14.04 -7.16 -17.14
C ARG A 169 12.53 -7.50 -17.01
N ARG A 170 11.99 -7.47 -15.79
CA ARG A 170 10.66 -7.93 -15.41
C ARG A 170 9.69 -6.87 -14.93
N LEU A 171 10.17 -5.65 -14.72
CA LEU A 171 9.25 -4.55 -14.48
C LEU A 171 8.59 -4.19 -15.82
N LYS A 172 7.27 -4.28 -15.88
CA LYS A 172 6.46 -3.93 -17.05
C LYS A 172 5.38 -2.93 -16.63
N GLU A 173 4.97 -2.09 -17.57
CA GLU A 173 3.81 -1.21 -17.38
C GLU A 173 2.54 -2.02 -17.70
N ILE A 174 1.53 -1.91 -16.84
CA ILE A 174 0.17 -2.38 -17.10
C ILE A 174 -0.58 -1.22 -17.77
N TYR A 175 -1.02 -1.43 -19.00
CA TYR A 175 -1.67 -0.41 -19.80
C TYR A 175 -3.18 -0.41 -19.60
N PHE A 176 -3.76 0.78 -19.42
CA PHE A 176 -5.19 1.02 -19.56
C PHE A 176 -5.45 1.74 -20.88
N ASP A 177 -6.52 1.37 -21.59
CA ASP A 177 -6.91 2.02 -22.85
C ASP A 177 -7.17 3.52 -22.65
N ASP A 178 -8.04 3.85 -21.70
CA ASP A 178 -8.13 5.20 -21.17
C ASP A 178 -7.13 5.38 -20.02
N ARG A 179 -6.21 6.34 -20.12
CA ARG A 179 -5.12 6.45 -19.15
C ARG A 179 -5.61 7.04 -17.83
N LEU A 180 -5.04 6.52 -16.75
CA LEU A 180 -5.11 7.18 -15.44
C LEU A 180 -4.20 8.40 -15.46
N HIS A 181 -4.69 9.53 -14.95
CA HIS A 181 -3.88 10.72 -14.79
C HIS A 181 -3.21 10.76 -13.42
N SER A 182 -2.23 11.66 -13.31
CA SER A 182 -1.58 12.02 -12.06
C SER A 182 -2.63 12.24 -10.96
N GLN A 183 -2.44 11.56 -9.83
CA GLN A 183 -3.23 11.76 -8.63
C GLN A 183 -4.72 11.34 -8.68
N GLU A 184 -5.15 10.62 -9.72
CA GLU A 184 -6.55 10.15 -9.83
C GLU A 184 -6.82 8.88 -9.02
N ALA A 185 -5.87 7.95 -9.04
CA ALA A 185 -5.97 6.66 -8.37
C ALA A 185 -5.28 6.68 -7.00
N LEU A 186 -5.88 6.03 -6.00
CA LEU A 186 -5.26 5.91 -4.66
C LEU A 186 -5.06 4.46 -4.21
N GLY A 187 -5.89 3.53 -4.66
CA GLY A 187 -5.87 2.15 -4.21
C GLY A 187 -5.99 1.17 -5.35
N ILE A 188 -5.34 0.02 -5.19
CA ILE A 188 -5.40 -1.10 -6.11
C ILE A 188 -5.74 -2.39 -5.38
N SER A 189 -6.38 -3.31 -6.08
CA SER A 189 -6.69 -4.66 -5.61
C SER A 189 -6.71 -5.61 -6.81
N SER A 190 -6.35 -6.88 -6.63
CA SER A 190 -6.43 -7.88 -7.70
C SER A 190 -7.27 -9.07 -7.26
N SER A 191 -7.85 -9.76 -8.25
CA SER A 191 -8.56 -11.02 -8.07
C SER A 191 -8.33 -11.89 -9.30
N GLY A 192 -7.57 -12.98 -9.14
CA GLY A 192 -7.16 -13.81 -10.27
C GLY A 192 -6.38 -13.00 -11.31
N ASP A 193 -6.89 -13.00 -12.54
CA ASP A 193 -6.30 -12.30 -13.69
C ASP A 193 -6.72 -10.82 -13.81
N ASP A 194 -7.60 -10.35 -12.92
CA ASP A 194 -8.18 -9.01 -12.96
C ASP A 194 -7.52 -8.07 -11.93
N LEU A 195 -7.30 -6.83 -12.34
CA LEU A 195 -6.80 -5.72 -11.53
C LEU A 195 -7.87 -4.63 -11.45
N PHE A 196 -8.15 -4.18 -10.24
CA PHE A 196 -9.10 -3.13 -9.93
C PHE A 196 -8.38 -1.89 -9.37
N VAL A 197 -8.75 -0.72 -9.86
CA VAL A 197 -8.17 0.56 -9.47
C VAL A 197 -9.27 1.51 -9.03
N ALA A 198 -9.19 1.98 -7.78
CA ALA A 198 -10.10 2.97 -7.25
C ALA A 198 -9.67 4.38 -7.68
N CYS A 199 -10.47 5.02 -8.54
CA CYS A 199 -10.23 6.34 -9.11
C CYS A 199 -11.10 7.36 -8.36
N PHE A 200 -10.52 8.02 -7.37
CA PHE A 200 -11.27 8.86 -6.42
C PHE A 200 -11.82 10.12 -7.06
N THR A 201 -11.06 10.77 -7.92
CA THR A 201 -11.49 12.00 -8.62
C THR A 201 -12.62 11.73 -9.61
N ARG A 202 -12.71 10.51 -10.13
CA ARG A 202 -13.71 10.07 -11.11
C ARG A 202 -14.91 9.36 -10.48
N CYS A 203 -14.87 9.09 -9.17
CA CYS A 203 -15.91 8.34 -8.45
C CYS A 203 -16.21 6.96 -9.07
N GLU A 204 -15.18 6.26 -9.57
CA GLU A 204 -15.33 4.97 -10.24
C GLU A 204 -14.29 3.94 -9.79
N VAL A 205 -14.58 2.66 -10.04
CA VAL A 205 -13.61 1.56 -9.94
C VAL A 205 -13.39 1.04 -11.35
N ARG A 206 -12.14 1.09 -11.81
CA ARG A 206 -11.76 0.59 -13.14
C ARG A 206 -11.18 -0.80 -13.01
N GLY A 207 -11.71 -1.75 -13.80
CA GLY A 207 -11.20 -3.11 -13.90
C GLY A 207 -10.44 -3.32 -15.21
N ILE A 208 -9.37 -4.11 -15.17
CA ILE A 208 -8.68 -4.60 -16.36
C ILE A 208 -8.22 -6.03 -16.15
N LYS A 209 -8.37 -6.85 -17.18
CA LYS A 209 -7.73 -8.17 -17.24
C LYS A 209 -6.25 -7.98 -17.61
N TYR A 210 -5.36 -8.04 -16.62
CA TYR A 210 -3.92 -7.76 -16.80
C TYR A 210 -3.09 -9.02 -17.02
N LEU A 211 -3.66 -10.19 -16.69
CA LEU A 211 -3.08 -11.50 -16.97
C LEU A 211 -4.02 -12.30 -17.87
N ASP A 212 -3.48 -13.30 -18.55
CA ASP A 212 -4.29 -14.36 -19.15
C ASP A 212 -3.79 -15.70 -18.64
N ARG A 213 -4.63 -16.37 -17.84
CA ARG A 213 -4.32 -17.63 -17.15
C ARG A 213 -3.04 -17.52 -16.31
N GLY A 214 -2.92 -16.43 -15.57
CA GLY A 214 -1.74 -16.14 -14.73
C GLY A 214 -0.51 -15.63 -15.48
N VAL A 215 -0.58 -15.46 -16.81
CA VAL A 215 0.57 -15.01 -17.62
C VAL A 215 0.37 -13.57 -18.05
N PHE A 216 1.36 -12.73 -17.72
CA PHE A 216 1.37 -11.33 -18.15
C PHE A 216 1.73 -11.20 -19.63
N HIS A 217 0.82 -10.66 -20.41
CA HIS A 217 1.05 -10.33 -21.80
C HIS A 217 1.15 -8.82 -21.91
N SER A 218 2.34 -8.31 -22.25
CA SER A 218 2.47 -6.91 -22.60
C SER A 218 1.66 -6.70 -23.86
N HIS A 219 0.48 -6.08 -23.77
CA HIS A 219 -0.26 -5.67 -24.97
C HIS A 219 0.67 -4.80 -25.81
N SER A 220 1.13 -5.34 -26.94
CA SER A 220 1.91 -4.63 -27.94
C SER A 220 0.96 -3.74 -28.73
N SER A 221 0.46 -2.68 -28.11
CA SER A 221 -0.12 -1.55 -28.83
C SER A 221 1.06 -0.71 -29.34
N ALA A 222 1.45 -0.98 -30.59
CA ALA A 222 2.37 -0.15 -31.36
C ALA A 222 1.78 1.26 -31.57
N SER A 223 1.73 2.09 -30.52
CA SER A 223 1.37 3.52 -30.59
C SER A 223 1.70 4.27 -29.30
N ALA A 224 2.95 4.19 -28.82
CA ALA A 224 3.46 5.15 -27.86
C ALA A 224 4.72 5.80 -28.44
N LEU A 225 4.48 6.70 -29.40
CA LEU A 225 5.42 7.75 -29.75
C LEU A 225 5.94 8.39 -28.44
N ARG A 226 7.26 8.48 -28.40
CA ARG A 226 8.09 9.14 -27.38
C ARG A 226 7.37 10.34 -26.75
N SER A 227 6.99 10.23 -25.48
CA SER A 227 6.72 11.40 -24.66
C SER A 227 7.97 11.72 -23.84
N SER A 228 8.56 12.88 -24.14
CA SER A 228 9.70 13.50 -23.47
C SER A 228 9.58 13.52 -21.93
N PRO A 229 10.70 13.64 -21.19
CA PRO A 229 10.67 13.71 -19.73
C PRO A 229 10.02 15.01 -19.29
N ASN A 230 8.71 14.98 -18.99
CA ASN A 230 8.06 16.09 -18.33
C ASN A 230 8.61 16.23 -16.91
N GLN A 231 9.06 17.45 -16.60
CA GLN A 231 9.61 17.84 -15.30
C GLN A 231 8.78 17.26 -14.15
N CYS A 232 9.42 16.40 -13.36
CA CYS A 232 8.81 15.71 -12.22
C CYS A 232 8.52 16.74 -11.12
N LYS A 233 7.30 17.31 -11.10
CA LYS A 233 6.82 18.07 -9.96
C LYS A 233 6.70 17.12 -8.78
N ARG A 234 7.31 17.47 -7.65
CA ARG A 234 7.21 16.75 -6.38
C ARG A 234 5.71 16.53 -6.08
N SER A 235 5.30 15.27 -5.87
CA SER A 235 3.91 14.94 -5.59
C SER A 235 3.45 15.71 -4.35
N VAL A 236 2.37 16.47 -4.50
CA VAL A 236 1.72 17.12 -3.37
C VAL A 236 1.02 16.01 -2.59
N SER A 237 1.09 16.07 -1.26
CA SER A 237 0.33 15.15 -0.40
C SER A 237 -1.12 15.04 -0.87
N LEU A 238 -1.71 13.86 -0.73
CA LEU A 238 -3.12 13.61 -1.06
C LEU A 238 -3.98 14.81 -0.65
N PRO A 239 -4.96 15.25 -1.48
CA PRO A 239 -5.79 16.40 -1.16
C PRO A 239 -6.35 16.25 0.26
N ARG A 240 -6.58 17.32 1.02
CA ARG A 240 -7.39 17.20 2.25
C ARG A 240 -8.87 17.24 1.85
N PRO A 241 -9.78 16.49 2.48
CA PRO A 241 -11.20 16.78 2.33
C PRO A 241 -11.41 18.24 2.75
N SER A 242 -12.14 19.02 1.97
CA SER A 242 -12.54 20.36 2.38
C SER A 242 -13.42 20.26 3.64
N GLU A 243 -13.23 21.17 4.59
CA GLU A 243 -13.99 21.18 5.86
C GLU A 243 -15.51 21.32 5.65
N SER A 244 -15.95 21.61 4.42
CA SER A 244 -17.35 21.71 4.01
C SER A 244 -18.06 20.37 3.74
N ALA A 245 -17.41 19.22 3.96
CA ALA A 245 -17.98 17.89 3.70
C ALA A 245 -18.12 17.00 4.94
N LEU A 246 -18.27 17.60 6.13
CA LEU A 246 -18.64 16.91 7.38
C LEU A 246 -19.90 17.54 7.99
#